data_AF-A0A7X6ZGS2-F1
#
_entry.id   AF-A0A7X6ZGS2-F1
#
_cell.length_a   1.000
_cell.length_b   1.000
_cell.length_c   1.000
_cell.angle_alpha   90.00
_cell.angle_beta   90.00
_cell.angle_gamma   90.00
#
_symmetry.space_group_name_H-M   'P 1'
#
loop_
_entity.id
_entity.type
_entity.pdbx_description
1 polymer ?
#
loop_
_entity_poly.entity_id
_entity_poly.type
_entity_poly.pdbx_seq_one_letter_code
_entity_poly.pdbx_strand_id
1 'polypeptide(L)'
;AIGVAVLLELARIISQRTERKHTVRLISCGAEEQLSEGSAAYVREHRNEVSSNGICVFNFDAFGSHLGWYQLMANGTNDFTSFLSSQLAEADLYAKITNEVFPYGDHFPFTAAGISGCMLLRHNCNSGRFFHHRHDDDMTKISFADTARITDAFAGMVCNLISQRAIPFKSKIPEDQMRKIEAVWNDLFGGW
;
A
#
# COMPACT_ATOMS: atom_id res chain seq x y z
N ALA A 1 12.88 -0.28 5.75
CA ALA A 1 13.51 1.07 5.82
C ALA A 1 13.02 2.03 4.74
N ILE A 2 13.11 1.68 3.45
CA ILE A 2 12.74 2.60 2.36
C ILE A 2 11.26 3.04 2.40
N GLY A 3 10.34 2.15 2.81
CA GLY A 3 8.93 2.51 3.05
C GLY A 3 8.76 3.59 4.12
N VAL A 4 9.50 3.50 5.24
CA VAL A 4 9.49 4.52 6.30
C VAL A 4 10.02 5.86 5.79
N ALA A 5 11.07 5.85 4.98
CA ALA A 5 11.58 7.08 4.35
C ALA A 5 10.50 7.75 3.48
N VAL A 6 9.71 6.96 2.74
CA VAL A 6 8.57 7.48 1.96
C VAL A 6 7.48 8.05 2.86
N LEU A 7 7.15 7.41 3.99
CA LEU A 7 6.17 7.98 4.93
C LEU A 7 6.61 9.35 5.45
N LEU A 8 7.90 9.51 5.78
CA LEU A 8 8.45 10.80 6.22
C LEU A 8 8.41 11.85 5.12
N GLU A 9 8.72 11.47 3.87
CA GLU A 9 8.65 12.39 2.74
C GLU A 9 7.22 12.78 2.39
N LEU A 10 6.27 11.83 2.43
CA LEU A 10 4.84 12.11 2.31
C LEU A 10 4.37 13.05 3.42
N ALA A 11 4.82 12.87 4.66
CA ALA A 11 4.51 13.79 5.75
C ALA A 11 4.97 15.22 5.43
N ARG A 12 6.21 15.36 4.92
CA ARG A 12 6.78 16.64 4.52
C ARG A 12 5.93 17.29 3.42
N ILE A 13 5.60 16.56 2.35
CA ILE A 13 4.82 17.06 1.21
C ILE A 13 3.39 17.41 1.61
N ILE A 14 2.70 16.53 2.34
CA ILE A 14 1.30 16.71 2.72
C ILE A 14 1.15 17.84 3.75
N SER A 15 2.13 18.05 4.63
CA SER A 15 2.09 19.15 5.61
C SER A 15 2.07 20.54 4.97
N GLN A 16 2.52 20.67 3.72
CA GLN A 16 2.47 21.91 2.95
C GLN A 16 1.10 22.19 2.33
N ARG A 17 0.14 21.25 2.43
CA ARG A 17 -1.22 21.40 1.90
C ARG A 17 -2.15 21.99 2.96
N THR A 18 -2.62 23.21 2.72
CA THR A 18 -3.50 23.95 3.63
C THR A 18 -4.97 23.53 3.52
N GLU A 19 -5.41 23.10 2.33
CA GLU A 19 -6.76 22.59 2.10
C GLU A 19 -6.78 21.08 1.87
N ARG A 20 -7.49 20.36 2.73
CA ARG A 20 -7.70 18.91 2.63
C ARG A 20 -9.19 18.61 2.81
N LYS A 21 -9.76 17.81 1.91
CA LYS A 21 -11.13 17.29 1.99
C LYS A 21 -11.17 15.92 2.67
N HIS A 22 -10.03 15.22 2.71
CA HIS A 22 -9.86 13.93 3.36
C HIS A 22 -8.65 13.90 4.29
N THR A 23 -8.74 13.11 5.35
CA THR A 23 -7.65 12.90 6.31
C THR A 23 -6.66 11.87 5.79
N VAL A 24 -5.36 12.12 5.96
CA VAL A 24 -4.30 11.15 5.71
C VAL A 24 -3.74 10.68 7.04
N ARG A 25 -3.63 9.36 7.22
CA ARG A 25 -2.88 8.74 8.31
C ARG A 25 -1.60 8.13 7.75
N LEU A 26 -0.47 8.50 8.33
CA LEU A 26 0.84 7.92 8.01
C LEU A 26 1.19 6.99 9.15
N ILE A 27 1.30 5.69 8.86
CA ILE A 27 1.42 4.64 9.86
C ILE A 27 2.69 3.85 9.56
N SER A 28 3.63 3.84 10.51
CA SER A 28 4.79 2.96 10.47
C SER A 28 4.50 1.77 11.39
N CYS A 29 4.11 0.64 10.82
CA CYS A 29 3.77 -0.55 11.58
C CYS A 29 5.03 -1.25 12.11
N GLY A 30 4.98 -1.68 13.37
CA GLY A 30 5.98 -2.58 13.93
C GLY A 30 5.63 -4.05 13.66
N ALA A 31 6.59 -4.96 13.86
CA ALA A 31 6.37 -6.41 13.79
C ALA A 31 5.72 -6.90 12.48
N GLU A 32 5.98 -6.23 11.36
CA GLU A 32 5.49 -6.66 10.04
C GLU A 32 6.06 -8.03 9.66
N GLU A 33 7.34 -8.23 9.93
CA GLU A 33 8.07 -9.49 9.69
C GLU A 33 7.58 -10.67 10.55
N GLN A 34 6.63 -10.43 11.45
CA GLN A 34 5.94 -11.45 12.25
C GLN A 34 4.48 -11.57 11.81
N LEU A 35 4.21 -11.53 10.49
CA LEU A 35 2.87 -11.64 9.89
C LEU A 35 2.02 -10.37 10.05
N SER A 36 2.59 -9.19 9.81
CA SER A 36 1.88 -7.91 9.82
C SER A 36 1.15 -7.64 11.16
N GLU A 37 1.71 -8.10 12.29
CA GLU A 37 1.05 -8.04 13.60
C GLU A 37 0.78 -6.61 14.07
N GLY A 38 1.66 -5.66 13.77
CA GLY A 38 1.44 -4.26 14.15
C GLY A 38 0.26 -3.63 13.42
N SER A 39 0.12 -3.86 12.11
CA SER A 39 -1.05 -3.37 11.37
C SER A 39 -2.32 -4.12 11.76
N ALA A 40 -2.23 -5.43 12.04
CA ALA A 40 -3.36 -6.21 12.53
C ALA A 40 -3.88 -5.69 13.88
N ALA A 41 -2.98 -5.44 14.83
CA ALA A 41 -3.33 -4.85 16.13
C ALA A 41 -3.99 -3.48 15.96
N TYR A 42 -3.40 -2.61 15.13
CA TYR A 42 -3.95 -1.29 14.84
C TYR A 42 -5.36 -1.37 14.24
N VAL A 43 -5.57 -2.23 13.23
CA VAL A 43 -6.88 -2.34 12.57
C VAL A 43 -7.92 -2.94 13.51
N ARG A 44 -7.55 -3.88 14.39
CA ARG A 44 -8.47 -4.38 15.43
C ARG A 44 -8.93 -3.28 16.37
N GLU A 45 -7.99 -2.50 16.89
CA GLU A 45 -8.28 -1.39 17.80
C GLU A 45 -9.18 -0.33 17.14
N HIS A 46 -8.94 -0.04 15.86
CA HIS A 46 -9.65 1.00 15.12
C HIS A 46 -10.70 0.47 14.13
N ARG A 47 -11.17 -0.78 14.28
CA ARG A 47 -11.96 -1.48 13.26
C ARG A 47 -13.19 -0.71 12.80
N ASN A 48 -13.97 -0.17 13.75
CA ASN A 48 -15.18 0.58 13.44
C ASN A 48 -14.87 1.86 12.65
N GLU A 49 -13.78 2.54 13.00
CA GLU A 49 -13.35 3.74 12.30
C GLU A 49 -12.85 3.41 10.88
N VAL A 50 -11.97 2.41 10.75
CA VAL A 50 -11.41 1.98 9.47
C VAL A 50 -12.50 1.54 8.52
N SER A 51 -13.41 0.66 8.97
CA SER A 51 -14.47 0.10 8.12
C SER A 51 -15.52 1.14 7.71
N SER A 52 -15.77 2.16 8.54
CA SER A 52 -16.81 3.16 8.26
C SER A 52 -16.29 4.38 7.50
N ASN A 53 -15.04 4.78 7.74
CA ASN A 53 -14.49 6.04 7.21
C ASN A 53 -13.28 5.85 6.28
N GLY A 54 -12.69 4.66 6.23
CA GLY A 54 -11.50 4.41 5.43
C GLY A 54 -11.81 4.42 3.93
N ILE A 55 -10.94 5.08 3.15
CA ILE A 55 -11.07 5.17 1.70
C ILE A 55 -10.15 4.16 1.02
N CYS A 56 -8.86 4.21 1.33
CA CYS A 56 -7.92 3.20 0.89
C CYS A 56 -6.66 3.21 1.74
N VAL A 57 -5.89 2.12 1.64
CA VAL A 57 -4.52 2.03 2.19
C VAL A 57 -3.50 1.88 1.06
N PHE A 58 -2.38 2.58 1.17
CA PHE A 58 -1.19 2.37 0.34
C PHE A 58 -0.06 1.89 1.22
N ASN A 59 0.38 0.66 1.01
CA ASN A 59 1.53 0.07 1.69
C ASN A 59 2.77 0.15 0.77
N PHE A 60 3.90 0.57 1.34
CA PHE A 60 5.15 0.79 0.61
C PHE A 60 6.24 -0.13 1.14
N ASP A 61 6.54 -1.21 0.43
CA ASP A 61 7.48 -2.22 0.94
C ASP A 61 8.34 -2.85 -0.16
N ALA A 62 9.62 -3.06 0.13
CA ALA A 62 10.57 -3.72 -0.77
C ALA A 62 10.60 -3.19 -2.23
N PHE A 63 10.40 -1.88 -2.46
CA PHE A 63 10.29 -1.30 -3.81
C PHE A 63 11.55 -0.55 -4.30
N GLY A 64 12.63 -0.51 -3.51
CA GLY A 64 13.80 0.32 -3.79
C GLY A 64 14.85 -0.28 -4.74
N SER A 65 14.69 -1.52 -5.22
CA SER A 65 15.71 -2.23 -6.03
C SER A 65 16.14 -1.45 -7.28
N HIS A 66 17.41 -1.55 -7.68
CA HIS A 66 17.95 -0.87 -8.88
C HIS A 66 17.30 -1.31 -10.20
N LEU A 67 17.18 -2.62 -10.37
CA LEU A 67 16.58 -3.23 -11.55
C LEU A 67 15.35 -4.00 -11.13
N GLY A 68 14.47 -4.25 -12.09
CA GLY A 68 13.25 -5.00 -11.85
C GLY A 68 12.00 -4.30 -12.34
N TRP A 69 10.86 -4.85 -11.98
CA TRP A 69 9.54 -4.33 -12.33
C TRP A 69 8.74 -4.04 -11.06
N TYR A 70 7.95 -2.98 -11.10
CA TYR A 70 7.00 -2.69 -10.04
C TYR A 70 5.81 -3.64 -10.12
N GLN A 71 5.29 -4.00 -8.96
CA GLN A 71 4.02 -4.70 -8.81
C GLN A 71 3.18 -3.99 -7.75
N LEU A 72 1.88 -3.90 -8.04
CA LEU A 72 0.86 -3.51 -7.08
C LEU A 72 0.00 -4.74 -6.79
N MET A 73 0.09 -5.25 -5.57
CA MET A 73 -0.88 -6.21 -5.06
C MET A 73 -2.06 -5.40 -4.55
N ALA A 74 -3.18 -5.40 -5.28
CA ALA A 74 -4.29 -4.49 -5.05
C ALA A 74 -5.58 -5.27 -4.80
N ASN A 75 -6.24 -5.02 -3.67
CA ASN A 75 -7.57 -5.53 -3.38
C ASN A 75 -8.56 -4.38 -3.37
N GLY A 76 -9.58 -4.48 -4.20
CA GLY A 76 -10.54 -3.41 -4.44
C GLY A 76 -11.33 -3.62 -5.73
N THR A 77 -12.22 -2.68 -6.05
CA THR A 77 -12.99 -2.71 -7.29
C THR A 77 -12.10 -2.49 -8.53
N ASN A 78 -12.62 -2.83 -9.71
CA ASN A 78 -11.93 -2.53 -10.98
C ASN A 78 -11.67 -1.04 -11.19
N ASP A 79 -12.53 -0.17 -10.65
CA ASP A 79 -12.33 1.29 -10.69
C ASP A 79 -11.10 1.69 -9.87
N PHE A 80 -10.88 1.06 -8.71
CA PHE A 80 -9.69 1.30 -7.89
C PHE A 80 -8.40 0.87 -8.61
N THR A 81 -8.38 -0.32 -9.21
CA THR A 81 -7.21 -0.78 -9.98
C THR A 81 -6.96 0.04 -11.23
N SER A 82 -8.03 0.48 -11.91
CA SER A 82 -7.92 1.36 -13.08
C SER A 82 -7.38 2.74 -12.70
N PHE A 83 -7.84 3.29 -11.57
CA PHE A 83 -7.32 4.53 -11.00
C PHE A 83 -5.82 4.42 -10.67
N LEU A 84 -5.39 3.34 -10.01
CA LEU A 84 -3.97 3.10 -9.73
C LEU A 84 -3.15 3.07 -11.02
N SER A 85 -3.61 2.33 -12.03
CA SER A 85 -2.93 2.23 -13.31
C SER A 85 -2.85 3.58 -14.04
N SER A 86 -3.92 4.38 -14.04
CA SER A 86 -3.95 5.65 -14.74
C SER A 86 -3.03 6.68 -14.07
N GLN A 87 -3.03 6.74 -12.74
CA GLN A 87 -2.17 7.65 -11.99
C GLN A 87 -0.68 7.32 -12.14
N LEU A 88 -0.31 6.04 -12.22
CA LEU A 88 1.07 5.66 -12.56
C LEU A 88 1.42 6.02 -14.00
N ALA A 89 0.52 5.78 -14.95
CA ALA A 89 0.75 6.10 -16.36
C ALA A 89 0.92 7.62 -16.61
N GLU A 90 0.19 8.47 -15.87
CA GLU A 90 0.37 9.93 -15.89
C GLU A 90 1.81 10.36 -15.49
N ALA A 91 2.49 9.55 -14.67
CA ALA A 91 3.89 9.75 -14.27
C ALA A 91 4.90 8.98 -15.15
N ASP A 92 4.45 8.40 -16.27
CA ASP A 92 5.22 7.50 -17.13
C ASP A 92 5.83 6.31 -16.35
N LEU A 93 5.06 5.79 -15.38
CA LEU A 93 5.41 4.61 -14.59
C LEU A 93 4.41 3.50 -14.87
N TYR A 94 4.91 2.27 -14.84
CA TYR A 94 4.11 1.09 -15.11
C TYR A 94 4.40 0.03 -14.04
N ALA A 95 3.33 -0.53 -13.49
CA ALA A 95 3.40 -1.62 -12.53
C ALA A 95 2.47 -2.75 -12.98
N LYS A 96 2.89 -3.98 -12.76
CA LYS A 96 1.98 -5.13 -12.87
C LYS A 96 0.96 -5.02 -11.73
N ILE A 97 -0.32 -4.95 -12.05
CA ILE A 97 -1.38 -4.99 -11.02
C ILE A 97 -1.89 -6.41 -10.90
N THR A 98 -1.94 -6.92 -9.67
CA THR A 98 -2.50 -8.25 -9.35
C THR A 98 -3.55 -8.13 -8.26
N ASN A 99 -4.67 -8.83 -8.43
CA ASN A 99 -5.77 -8.84 -7.46
C ASN A 99 -5.78 -10.11 -6.60
N GLU A 100 -4.63 -10.77 -6.51
CA GLU A 100 -4.44 -11.92 -5.60
C GLU A 100 -4.51 -11.42 -4.15
N VAL A 101 -5.07 -12.27 -3.28
CA VAL A 101 -5.10 -11.98 -1.84
C VAL A 101 -3.72 -12.29 -1.28
N PHE A 102 -3.06 -11.28 -0.73
CA PHE A 102 -1.70 -11.40 -0.19
C PHE A 102 -1.69 -11.00 1.28
N PRO A 103 -1.62 -11.96 2.23
CA PRO A 103 -1.73 -11.67 3.65
C PRO A 103 -0.44 -11.20 4.32
N TYR A 104 0.69 -11.25 3.62
CA TYR A 104 2.03 -11.01 4.17
C TYR A 104 2.50 -9.56 3.96
N GLY A 105 1.60 -8.61 4.14
CA GLY A 105 1.94 -7.19 4.03
C GLY A 105 0.89 -6.31 4.68
N ASP A 106 1.32 -5.21 5.28
CA ASP A 106 0.51 -4.35 6.16
C ASP A 106 -0.79 -3.79 5.57
N HIS A 107 -0.99 -3.83 4.25
CA HIS A 107 -2.29 -3.49 3.65
C HIS A 107 -3.39 -4.52 3.98
N PHE A 108 -3.04 -5.78 4.27
CA PHE A 108 -4.00 -6.88 4.36
C PHE A 108 -5.00 -6.73 5.52
N PRO A 109 -4.59 -6.36 6.76
CA PRO A 109 -5.56 -6.15 7.83
C PRO A 109 -6.60 -5.07 7.48
N PHE A 110 -6.21 -4.03 6.75
CA PHE A 110 -7.14 -2.98 6.30
C PHE A 110 -8.11 -3.50 5.24
N THR A 111 -7.65 -4.32 4.29
CA THR A 111 -8.55 -4.92 3.29
C THR A 111 -9.50 -5.94 3.94
N ALA A 112 -9.07 -6.64 4.99
CA ALA A 112 -9.95 -7.45 5.83
C ALA A 112 -11.03 -6.61 6.54
N ALA A 113 -10.72 -5.37 6.94
CA ALA A 113 -11.71 -4.42 7.45
C ALA A 113 -12.64 -3.82 6.37
N GLY A 114 -12.45 -4.17 5.09
CA GLY A 114 -13.37 -3.83 4.00
C GLY A 114 -12.97 -2.66 3.11
N ILE A 115 -11.83 -2.02 3.38
CA ILE A 115 -11.38 -0.87 2.58
C ILE A 115 -10.46 -1.32 1.43
N SER A 116 -10.51 -0.61 0.31
CA SER A 116 -9.59 -0.88 -0.81
C SER A 116 -8.13 -0.67 -0.37
N GLY A 117 -7.20 -1.45 -0.90
CA GLY A 117 -5.80 -1.33 -0.50
C GLY A 117 -4.85 -1.85 -1.55
N CYS A 118 -3.64 -1.31 -1.60
CA CYS A 118 -2.56 -1.93 -2.35
C CYS A 118 -1.22 -1.87 -1.64
N MET A 119 -0.36 -2.84 -1.97
CA MET A 119 1.04 -2.87 -1.61
C MET A 119 1.89 -2.67 -2.86
N LEU A 120 2.76 -1.66 -2.82
CA LEU A 120 3.80 -1.44 -3.80
C LEU A 120 5.03 -2.24 -3.43
N LEU A 121 5.56 -2.98 -4.39
CA LEU A 121 6.81 -3.72 -4.32
C LEU A 121 7.56 -3.68 -5.64
N ARG A 122 8.87 -3.98 -5.61
CA ARG A 122 9.72 -4.07 -6.81
C ARG A 122 10.48 -5.37 -6.83
N HIS A 123 10.05 -6.26 -7.72
CA HIS A 123 10.67 -7.55 -7.94
C HIS A 123 11.90 -7.41 -8.84
N ASN A 124 12.96 -8.16 -8.53
CA ASN A 124 14.18 -8.21 -9.35
C ASN A 124 14.62 -9.65 -9.69
N CYS A 125 13.85 -10.66 -9.26
CA CYS A 125 13.98 -12.06 -9.65
C CYS A 125 12.63 -12.77 -9.55
N ASN A 126 12.53 -14.00 -10.07
CA ASN A 126 11.28 -14.78 -10.04
C ASN A 126 10.79 -15.11 -8.61
N SER A 127 11.71 -15.23 -7.65
CA SER A 127 11.39 -15.46 -6.24
C SER A 127 11.07 -14.17 -5.47
N GLY A 128 10.84 -13.07 -6.19
CA GLY A 128 10.52 -11.78 -5.62
C GLY A 128 11.71 -10.85 -5.61
N ARG A 129 12.47 -10.83 -4.51
CA ARG A 129 13.62 -9.92 -4.33
C ARG A 129 14.86 -10.69 -3.87
N PHE A 130 15.96 -10.54 -4.61
CA PHE A 130 17.19 -11.32 -4.40
C PHE A 130 17.89 -11.07 -3.05
N PHE A 131 17.82 -9.83 -2.52
CA PHE A 131 18.49 -9.45 -1.27
C PHE A 131 17.58 -9.51 -0.05
N HIS A 132 16.33 -9.96 -0.20
CA HIS A 132 15.35 -9.95 0.89
C HIS A 132 15.83 -10.79 2.09
N HIS A 133 15.71 -10.21 3.30
CA HIS A 133 16.12 -10.81 4.57
C HIS A 133 17.59 -11.25 4.65
N ARG A 134 18.46 -10.65 3.83
CA ARG A 134 19.89 -10.88 3.93
C ARG A 134 20.59 -9.76 4.68
N HIS A 135 21.71 -10.09 5.32
CA HIS A 135 22.54 -9.11 6.03
C HIS A 135 23.11 -8.00 5.12
N ASP A 136 23.24 -8.29 3.82
CA ASP A 136 23.73 -7.36 2.80
C ASP A 136 22.59 -6.65 2.03
N ASP A 137 21.39 -6.64 2.62
CA ASP A 137 20.30 -5.75 2.22
C ASP A 137 20.56 -4.31 2.71
N ASP A 138 21.49 -3.63 2.04
CA ASP A 138 21.95 -2.31 2.42
C ASP A 138 21.62 -1.23 1.36
N MET A 139 22.06 0.00 1.64
CA MET A 139 21.81 1.14 0.75
C MET A 139 22.43 0.99 -0.64
N THR A 140 23.43 0.11 -0.83
CA THR A 140 24.00 -0.17 -2.15
C THR A 140 23.04 -0.91 -3.06
N LYS A 141 21.94 -1.45 -2.52
CA LYS A 141 20.89 -2.15 -3.28
C LYS A 141 19.72 -1.24 -3.66
N ILE A 142 19.72 0.01 -3.21
CA ILE A 142 18.64 0.98 -3.41
C ILE A 142 18.95 1.94 -4.57
N SER A 143 18.08 1.99 -5.57
CA SER A 143 18.04 3.08 -6.55
C SER A 143 17.22 4.23 -5.98
N PHE A 144 17.92 5.24 -5.46
CA PHE A 144 17.27 6.44 -4.92
C PHE A 144 16.51 7.22 -5.98
N ALA A 145 17.02 7.28 -7.22
CA ALA A 145 16.37 7.98 -8.31
C ALA A 145 15.01 7.35 -8.66
N ASP A 146 14.95 6.02 -8.79
CA ASP A 146 13.69 5.35 -9.08
C ASP A 146 12.74 5.39 -7.88
N THR A 147 13.28 5.25 -6.65
CA THR A 147 12.51 5.38 -5.42
C THR A 147 11.86 6.76 -5.33
N ALA A 148 12.61 7.83 -5.61
CA ALA A 148 12.09 9.19 -5.62
C ALA A 148 11.00 9.34 -6.69
N ARG A 149 11.23 8.85 -7.91
CA ARG A 149 10.26 8.94 -9.01
C ARG A 149 8.92 8.26 -8.69
N ILE A 150 8.94 7.03 -8.14
CA ILE A 150 7.70 6.33 -7.75
C ILE A 150 7.05 6.99 -6.52
N THR A 151 7.85 7.54 -5.61
CA THR A 151 7.35 8.30 -4.45
C THR A 151 6.64 9.57 -4.90
N ASP A 152 7.19 10.31 -5.86
CA ASP A 152 6.57 11.51 -6.42
C ASP A 152 5.21 11.19 -7.06
N ALA A 153 5.11 10.08 -7.79
CA ALA A 153 3.85 9.63 -8.37
C ALA A 153 2.79 9.34 -7.30
N PHE A 154 3.15 8.59 -6.25
CA PHE A 154 2.24 8.34 -5.13
C PHE A 154 1.92 9.59 -4.31
N ALA A 155 2.88 10.50 -4.14
CA ALA A 155 2.65 11.78 -3.46
C ALA A 155 1.67 12.64 -4.25
N GLY A 156 1.80 12.71 -5.57
CA GLY A 156 0.85 13.36 -6.47
C GLY A 156 -0.54 12.74 -6.38
N MET A 157 -0.62 11.40 -6.45
CA MET A 157 -1.87 10.65 -6.30
C MET A 157 -2.56 10.95 -4.96
N VAL A 158 -1.83 10.88 -3.84
CA VAL A 158 -2.37 11.19 -2.51
C VAL A 158 -2.80 12.66 -2.42
N CYS A 159 -1.99 13.60 -2.91
CA CYS A 159 -2.35 15.03 -2.93
C CYS A 159 -3.62 15.29 -3.74
N ASN A 160 -3.80 14.61 -4.87
CA ASN A 160 -5.00 14.70 -5.70
C ASN A 160 -6.22 14.16 -4.95
N LEU A 161 -6.12 12.96 -4.38
CA LEU A 161 -7.21 12.34 -3.62
C LEU A 161 -7.67 13.22 -2.45
N ILE A 162 -6.74 13.79 -1.68
CA ILE A 162 -7.10 14.59 -0.49
C ILE A 162 -7.63 15.98 -0.85
N SER A 163 -7.41 16.45 -2.08
CA SER A 163 -7.86 17.77 -2.54
C SER A 163 -9.26 17.71 -3.17
N GLN A 164 -9.66 16.55 -3.68
CA GLN A 164 -10.96 16.34 -4.33
C GLN A 164 -12.05 16.06 -3.29
N ARG A 165 -13.30 16.48 -3.57
CA ARG A 165 -14.45 16.13 -2.73
C ARG A 165 -15.00 14.73 -3.03
N ALA A 166 -14.84 14.29 -4.27
CA ALA A 166 -15.33 13.01 -4.74
C ALA A 166 -14.13 12.08 -4.98
N ILE A 167 -14.21 10.87 -4.44
CA ILE A 167 -13.21 9.83 -4.67
C ILE A 167 -13.53 9.14 -6.01
N PRO A 168 -12.54 8.92 -6.91
CA PRO A 168 -12.77 8.40 -8.26
C PRO A 168 -13.06 6.88 -8.30
N PHE A 169 -13.13 6.24 -7.14
CA PHE A 169 -13.44 4.83 -6.99
C PHE A 169 -14.29 4.61 -5.73
N LYS A 170 -15.00 3.49 -5.69
CA LYS A 170 -15.69 3.05 -4.47
C LYS A 170 -14.69 2.33 -3.57
N SER A 171 -14.59 2.76 -2.31
CA SER A 171 -13.89 1.98 -1.28
C SER A 171 -14.72 0.75 -0.95
N LYS A 172 -14.35 -0.38 -1.57
CA LYS A 172 -15.04 -1.65 -1.40
C LYS A 172 -14.17 -2.77 -1.94
N ILE A 173 -14.16 -3.90 -1.23
CA ILE A 173 -13.62 -5.16 -1.71
C ILE A 173 -14.73 -5.96 -2.44
N PRO A 174 -14.49 -6.48 -3.66
CA PRO A 174 -15.40 -7.40 -4.35
C PRO A 174 -15.70 -8.66 -3.53
N GLU A 175 -16.91 -9.21 -3.63
CA GLU A 175 -17.38 -10.30 -2.76
C GLU A 175 -16.56 -11.60 -2.87
N ASP A 176 -16.01 -11.89 -4.04
CA ASP A 176 -15.12 -13.02 -4.27
C ASP A 176 -13.75 -12.83 -3.61
N GLN A 177 -13.21 -11.61 -3.62
CA GLN A 177 -11.99 -11.27 -2.88
C GLN A 177 -12.25 -11.25 -1.37
N MET A 178 -13.37 -10.66 -0.93
CA MET A 178 -13.69 -10.56 0.49
C MET A 178 -13.81 -11.93 1.14
N ARG A 179 -14.49 -12.90 0.50
CA ARG A 179 -14.57 -14.28 1.01
C ARG A 179 -13.20 -14.92 1.22
N LYS A 180 -12.25 -14.68 0.31
CA LYS A 180 -10.88 -15.19 0.43
C LYS A 180 -10.13 -14.47 1.55
N ILE A 181 -10.26 -13.14 1.63
CA ILE A 181 -9.65 -12.33 2.68
C ILE A 181 -10.15 -12.75 4.05
N GLU A 182 -11.46 -12.93 4.24
CA GLU A 182 -12.06 -13.39 5.49
C GLU A 182 -11.56 -14.79 5.89
N ALA A 183 -11.47 -15.73 4.94
CA ALA A 183 -10.94 -17.06 5.20
C ALA A 183 -9.48 -16.98 5.71
N VAL A 184 -8.64 -16.18 5.03
CA VAL A 184 -7.23 -16.00 5.39
C VAL A 184 -7.08 -15.23 6.70
N TRP A 185 -7.92 -14.21 6.96
CA TRP A 185 -7.93 -13.45 8.22
C TRP A 185 -8.28 -14.35 9.41
N ASN A 186 -9.27 -15.23 9.26
CA ASN A 186 -9.62 -16.18 10.31
C ASN A 186 -8.52 -17.22 10.55
N ASP A 187 -7.92 -17.74 9.48
CA ASP A 187 -6.88 -18.77 9.56
C ASP A 187 -5.57 -18.23 10.16
N LEU A 188 -5.07 -17.12 9.63
CA LEU A 188 -3.75 -16.58 9.98
C LEU A 188 -3.77 -15.65 11.20
N PHE A 189 -4.87 -14.92 11.41
CA PHE A 189 -4.96 -13.93 12.48
C PHE A 189 -5.95 -14.35 13.59
N GLY A 190 -6.76 -15.40 13.39
CA GLY A 190 -7.74 -15.85 14.39
C GLY A 190 -9.06 -15.09 14.39
N GLY A 191 -9.31 -14.24 13.38
CA GLY A 191 -10.55 -13.48 13.26
C GLY A 191 -10.55 -12.14 14.02
N TRP A 192 -11.75 -11.58 14.17
CA TRP A 192 -11.99 -10.28 14.82
C TRP A 192 -12.17 -10.40 16.32
#